data_AF-L8GWX8-F1
#
_entry.id   AF-L8GWX8-F1
#
_cell.length_a   1.000
_cell.length_b   1.000
_cell.length_c   1.000
_cell.angle_alpha   90.00
_cell.angle_beta   90.00
_cell.angle_gamma   90.00
#
_symmetry.space_group_name_H-M   'P 1'
#
loop_
_entity.id
_entity.type
_entity.pdbx_description
1 polymer ?
#
loop_
_entity_poly.entity_id
_entity_poly.type
_entity_poly.pdbx_seq_one_letter_code
_entity_poly.pdbx_strand_id
1 'polypeptide(L)'
;MSGGDESVQLQQAKIEYYYSSATCQLKVKKDQQSLRFLLESKNVTFDDFDVCLDQMRKAEMQAKSGKASLPQLFVDDRFVGGYDEVQYMEELGTLDQVLFKEVDGV
;
A
#
# COMPACT_ATOMS: atom_id res chain seq x y z
N MET A 1 -11.22 36.55 19.95
CA MET A 1 -11.76 35.46 19.12
C MET A 1 -10.72 34.36 19.14
N SER A 2 -11.01 33.27 19.83
CA SER A 2 -10.08 32.17 20.07
C SER A 2 -9.71 31.51 18.74
N GLY A 3 -8.42 31.50 18.41
CA GLY A 3 -7.90 30.63 17.37
C GLY A 3 -8.06 29.20 17.83
N GLY A 4 -8.99 28.47 17.20
CA GLY A 4 -8.98 27.02 17.25
C GLY A 4 -7.80 26.56 16.43
N ASP A 5 -6.74 26.14 17.11
CA ASP A 5 -5.72 25.29 16.52
C ASP A 5 -6.40 23.94 16.27
N GLU A 6 -7.00 23.80 15.09
CA GLU A 6 -7.66 22.57 14.67
C GLU A 6 -6.55 21.57 14.38
N SER A 7 -6.17 20.82 15.41
CA SER A 7 -5.15 19.79 15.32
C SER A 7 -5.65 18.72 14.36
N VAL A 8 -5.23 18.79 13.09
CA VAL A 8 -5.55 17.77 12.08
C VAL A 8 -5.01 16.43 12.56
N GLN A 9 -5.92 15.53 12.94
CA GLN A 9 -5.59 14.18 13.33
C GLN A 9 -5.34 13.37 12.06
N LEU A 10 -4.07 13.28 11.67
CA LEU A 10 -3.63 12.37 10.60
C LEU A 10 -3.87 10.93 11.06
N GLN A 11 -4.92 10.28 10.54
CA GLN A 11 -5.13 8.86 10.78
C GLN A 11 -4.36 8.05 9.74
N GLN A 12 -3.53 7.13 10.23
CA GLN A 12 -2.88 6.16 9.35
C GLN A 12 -3.94 5.26 8.71
N ALA A 13 -3.95 5.18 7.39
CA ALA A 13 -4.86 4.31 6.65
C ALA A 13 -4.44 2.84 6.77
N LYS A 14 -5.41 1.94 6.60
CA LYS A 14 -5.16 0.49 6.62
C LYS A 14 -4.42 0.10 5.33
N ILE A 15 -3.13 -0.21 5.46
CA ILE A 15 -2.30 -0.61 4.32
C ILE A 15 -2.23 -2.13 4.27
N GLU A 16 -2.55 -2.71 3.11
CA GLU A 16 -2.52 -4.13 2.84
C GLU A 16 -1.59 -4.38 1.65
N TYR A 17 -0.54 -5.16 1.88
CA TYR A 17 0.52 -5.45 0.92
C TYR A 17 0.41 -6.91 0.48
N TYR A 18 0.05 -7.12 -0.79
CA TYR A 18 -0.08 -8.45 -1.36
C TYR A 18 1.19 -8.83 -2.11
N TYR A 19 1.79 -9.96 -1.72
CA TYR A 19 3.01 -10.49 -2.33
C TYR A 19 2.91 -11.99 -2.57
N SER A 20 3.83 -12.53 -3.37
CA SER A 20 3.91 -13.97 -3.63
C SER A 20 5.34 -14.43 -3.51
N SER A 21 5.62 -15.21 -2.47
CA SER A 21 6.94 -15.80 -2.26
C SER A 21 7.34 -16.80 -3.36
N ALA A 22 6.39 -17.40 -4.09
CA ALA A 22 6.68 -18.39 -5.13
C ALA A 22 6.75 -17.83 -6.56
N THR A 23 6.80 -16.51 -6.72
CA THR A 23 7.01 -15.95 -8.06
C THR A 23 8.42 -16.28 -8.58
N CYS A 24 8.49 -16.86 -9.77
CA CYS A 24 9.77 -17.16 -10.45
C CYS A 24 10.34 -15.93 -11.19
N GLN A 25 9.60 -14.82 -11.22
CA GLN A 25 10.03 -13.59 -11.88
C GLN A 25 10.93 -12.78 -10.95
N LEU A 26 12.22 -12.69 -11.31
CA LEU A 26 13.22 -11.93 -10.54
C LEU A 26 12.84 -10.46 -10.36
N LYS A 27 12.20 -9.87 -11.38
CA LYS A 27 11.72 -8.48 -11.34
C LYS A 27 10.72 -8.29 -10.20
N VAL A 28 9.67 -9.14 -10.19
CA VAL A 28 8.64 -9.15 -9.14
C VAL A 28 9.23 -9.33 -7.74
N LYS A 29 10.21 -10.23 -7.54
CA LYS A 29 10.87 -10.39 -6.24
C LYS A 29 11.57 -9.11 -5.77
N LYS A 30 12.25 -8.44 -6.68
CA LYS A 30 12.97 -7.20 -6.39
C LYS A 30 11.99 -6.07 -6.09
N ASP A 31 10.96 -5.93 -6.93
CA ASP A 31 9.88 -4.96 -6.78
C ASP A 31 9.18 -5.12 -5.41
N GLN A 32 8.86 -6.37 -5.02
CA GLN A 32 8.29 -6.71 -3.71
C GLN A 32 9.18 -6.26 -2.54
N GLN A 33 10.47 -6.58 -2.61
CA GLN A 33 11.43 -6.24 -1.57
C GLN A 33 11.61 -4.72 -1.42
N SER A 34 11.72 -4.01 -2.54
CA SER A 34 11.87 -2.55 -2.55
C SER A 34 10.61 -1.86 -2.02
N LEU A 35 9.43 -2.32 -2.41
CA LEU A 35 8.17 -1.75 -1.90
C LEU A 35 8.02 -1.94 -0.39
N ARG A 36 8.29 -3.16 0.10
CA ARG A 36 8.28 -3.45 1.54
C ARG A 36 9.26 -2.53 2.29
N PHE A 37 10.49 -2.42 1.79
CA PHE A 37 11.50 -1.58 2.42
C PHE A 37 11.09 -0.09 2.44
N LEU A 38 10.42 0.39 1.39
CA LEU A 38 9.89 1.75 1.33
C LEU A 38 8.86 2.00 2.44
N LEU A 39 7.90 1.08 2.61
CA LEU A 39 6.88 1.16 3.66
C LEU A 39 7.52 1.11 5.07
N GLU A 40 8.48 0.22 5.28
CA GLU A 40 9.23 0.15 6.55
C GLU A 40 10.02 1.44 6.80
N SER A 41 10.64 2.02 5.76
CA SER A 41 11.36 3.29 5.85
C SER A 41 10.43 4.46 6.21
N LYS A 42 9.18 4.42 5.76
CA LYS A 42 8.13 5.40 6.10
C LYS A 42 7.55 5.19 7.49
N ASN A 43 7.93 4.13 8.20
CA ASN A 43 7.41 3.77 9.53
C ASN A 43 5.89 3.61 9.54
N VAL A 44 5.33 3.11 8.43
CA VAL A 44 3.90 2.82 8.35
C VAL A 44 3.63 1.37 8.73
N THR A 45 2.58 1.17 9.52
CA THR A 45 1.99 -0.15 9.76
C THR A 45 1.30 -0.67 8.50
N PHE A 46 1.69 -1.83 7.99
CA PHE A 46 1.03 -2.50 6.86
C PHE A 46 0.86 -3.99 7.17
N ASP A 47 -0.16 -4.61 6.57
CA ASP A 47 -0.43 -6.04 6.68
C ASP A 47 0.07 -6.75 5.43
N ASP A 48 0.97 -7.72 5.57
CA ASP A 48 1.50 -8.48 4.44
C ASP A 48 0.74 -9.79 4.22
N PHE A 49 0.31 -9.99 2.98
CA PHE A 49 -0.51 -11.11 2.58
C PHE A 49 0.17 -11.93 1.48
N ASP A 50 0.56 -13.15 1.83
CA ASP A 50 1.13 -14.08 0.87
C ASP A 50 0.03 -14.79 0.05
N VAL A 51 -0.11 -14.40 -1.21
CA VAL A 51 -1.09 -14.98 -2.14
C VAL A 51 -0.63 -16.31 -2.74
N CYS A 52 0.61 -16.74 -2.49
CA CYS A 52 1.04 -18.09 -2.84
C CYS A 52 0.51 -19.12 -1.83
N LEU A 53 0.55 -18.79 -0.54
CA LEU A 53 0.06 -19.65 0.53
C LEU A 53 -1.47 -19.59 0.61
N ASP A 54 -2.05 -18.41 0.45
CA ASP A 54 -3.49 -18.19 0.53
C ASP A 54 -4.12 -17.95 -0.85
N GLN A 55 -4.64 -19.02 -1.45
CA GLN A 55 -5.36 -18.96 -2.72
C GLN A 55 -6.65 -18.12 -2.63
N MET A 56 -7.26 -18.02 -1.45
CA MET A 56 -8.44 -17.18 -1.23
C MET A 56 -8.08 -15.69 -1.37
N ARG A 57 -7.00 -15.24 -0.72
CA ARG A 57 -6.48 -13.88 -0.87
C ARG A 57 -6.03 -13.59 -2.30
N LYS A 58 -5.47 -14.57 -3.00
CA LYS A 58 -5.16 -14.46 -4.43
C LYS A 58 -6.40 -14.13 -5.27
N ALA A 59 -7.50 -14.84 -5.03
CA ALA A 59 -8.74 -14.63 -5.74
C ALA A 59 -9.33 -13.24 -5.42
N GLU A 60 -9.31 -12.82 -4.16
CA GLU A 60 -9.74 -11.47 -3.76
C GLU A 60 -8.88 -10.37 -4.39
N MET A 61 -7.56 -10.51 -4.34
CA MET A 61 -6.61 -9.59 -4.97
C MET A 61 -6.85 -9.48 -6.47
N GLN A 62 -7.06 -10.60 -7.17
CA GLN A 62 -7.40 -10.60 -8.60
C GLN A 62 -8.76 -9.98 -8.88
N ALA A 63 -9.76 -10.21 -8.02
CA ALA A 63 -11.08 -9.59 -8.16
C ALA A 63 -11.02 -8.07 -7.93
N LYS A 64 -10.21 -7.61 -6.97
CA LYS A 64 -10.04 -6.20 -6.63
C LYS A 64 -9.23 -5.41 -7.67
N SER A 65 -8.08 -5.94 -8.10
CA SER A 65 -7.17 -5.24 -9.02
C SER A 65 -7.43 -5.56 -10.51
N GLY A 66 -8.02 -6.73 -10.79
CA GLY A 66 -8.13 -7.25 -12.16
C GLY A 66 -6.80 -7.66 -12.79
N LYS A 67 -5.68 -7.47 -12.08
CA LYS A 67 -4.31 -7.76 -12.54
C LYS A 67 -3.69 -8.86 -11.69
N ALA A 68 -2.95 -9.75 -12.34
CA ALA A 68 -2.14 -10.79 -11.68
C ALA A 68 -0.71 -10.32 -11.34
N SER A 69 -0.36 -9.08 -11.67
CA SER A 69 0.97 -8.51 -11.43
C SER A 69 1.16 -8.19 -9.95
N LEU A 70 2.25 -8.65 -9.37
CA LEU A 70 2.70 -8.37 -8.01
C LEU A 70 4.02 -7.59 -8.04
N PRO A 71 4.40 -6.88 -6.97
CA PRO A 71 3.62 -6.61 -5.75
C PRO A 71 2.39 -5.73 -6.01
N GLN A 72 1.40 -5.77 -5.12
CA GLN A 72 0.29 -4.83 -5.11
C GLN A 72 0.08 -4.23 -3.72
N LEU A 73 -0.13 -2.92 -3.69
CA LEU A 73 -0.46 -2.17 -2.49
C LEU A 73 -1.94 -1.77 -2.53
N PHE A 74 -2.63 -2.07 -1.44
CA PHE A 74 -3.98 -1.62 -1.17
C PHE A 74 -3.97 -0.72 0.06
N VAL A 75 -4.73 0.35 0.01
CA VAL A 75 -4.88 1.27 1.13
C VAL A 75 -6.37 1.54 1.31
N ASP A 76 -6.89 1.25 2.50
CA ASP A 76 -8.31 1.43 2.82
C ASP A 76 -9.23 0.68 1.83
N ASP A 77 -8.90 -0.58 1.55
CA ASP A 77 -9.53 -1.45 0.53
C ASP A 77 -9.39 -0.97 -0.93
N ARG A 78 -8.76 0.18 -1.16
CA ARG A 78 -8.54 0.74 -2.50
C ARG A 78 -7.22 0.28 -3.09
N PHE A 79 -7.25 -0.17 -4.34
CA PHE A 79 -6.03 -0.45 -5.10
C PHE A 79 -5.24 0.84 -5.34
N VAL A 80 -4.04 0.93 -4.76
CA VAL A 80 -3.12 2.05 -4.98
C VAL A 80 -2.27 1.81 -6.22
N GLY A 81 -1.69 0.61 -6.33
CA GLY A 81 -0.83 0.29 -7.45
C GLY A 81 0.17 -0.83 -7.15
N GLY A 82 1.02 -1.11 -8.13
CA GLY A 82 2.21 -1.95 -7.93
C GLY A 82 3.42 -1.12 -7.50
N TYR A 83 4.61 -1.72 -7.63
CA TYR A 83 5.87 -1.02 -7.32
C TYR A 83 6.06 0.27 -8.14
N ASP A 84 5.76 0.25 -9.44
CA ASP A 84 5.94 1.40 -10.33
C ASP A 84 5.07 2.59 -9.91
N GLU A 85 3.78 2.35 -9.68
CA GLU A 85 2.85 3.38 -9.18
C GLU A 85 3.26 3.92 -7.82
N VAL A 86 3.67 3.05 -6.89
CA VAL A 86 4.09 3.50 -5.55
C VAL A 86 5.38 4.32 -5.63
N GLN A 87 6.35 3.89 -6.44
CA GLN A 87 7.58 4.66 -6.64
C GLN A 87 7.26 6.02 -7.26
N TYR A 88 6.36 6.07 -8.23
CA TYR A 88 5.89 7.33 -8.82
C TYR A 88 5.24 8.26 -7.79
N MET A 89 4.38 7.73 -6.91
CA MET A 89 3.77 8.51 -5.83
C MET A 89 4.78 9.00 -4.78
N GLU A 90 5.79 8.20 -4.49
CA GLU A 90 6.91 8.57 -3.61
C GLU A 90 7.71 9.73 -4.23
N GLU A 91 8.05 9.63 -5.52
CA GLU A 91 8.75 10.71 -6.24
C GLU A 91 7.94 12.00 -6.29
N LEU A 92 6.61 11.90 -6.35
CA LEU A 92 5.69 13.04 -6.26
C LEU A 92 5.49 13.55 -4.81
N GLY A 93 5.89 12.79 -3.79
CA GLY A 93 5.61 13.08 -2.39
C GLY A 93 4.13 12.95 -2.00
N THR A 94 3.31 12.32 -2.84
CA THR A 94 1.89 12.08 -2.59
C THR A 94 1.64 10.75 -1.88
N LEU A 95 2.63 9.85 -1.83
CA LEU A 95 2.50 8.56 -1.17
C LEU A 95 2.11 8.73 0.30
N ASP A 96 2.77 9.64 1.03
CA ASP A 96 2.46 9.91 2.43
C ASP A 96 1.00 10.33 2.63
N GLN A 97 0.42 11.12 1.72
CA GLN A 97 -1.00 11.50 1.79
C GLN A 97 -1.95 10.33 1.54
N VAL A 98 -1.51 9.34 0.75
CA VAL A 98 -2.28 8.12 0.54
C VAL A 98 -2.19 7.23 1.79
N LEU A 99 -1.01 7.11 2.40
CA LEU A 99 -0.76 6.29 3.59
C LEU A 99 -1.36 6.91 4.87
N PHE A 100 -1.36 8.24 4.97
CA PHE A 100 -1.93 9.02 6.06
C PHE A 100 -3.07 9.86 5.51
N LYS A 101 -4.31 9.38 5.68
CA LYS A 101 -5.48 10.14 5.26
C LYS A 101 -5.69 11.31 6.22
N GLU A 102 -5.85 12.50 5.67
CA GLU A 102 -6.42 13.63 6.40
C GLU A 102 -7.88 13.32 6.72
N VAL A 103 -8.20 13.28 8.01
CA VAL A 103 -9.59 13.22 8.48
C VAL A 103 -10.18 14.61 8.28
N ASP A 104 -10.86 14.81 7.16
CA ASP A 104 -11.77 15.95 7.00
C ASP A 104 -12.97 15.66 7.91
N GLY A 105 -12.93 16.22 9.12
CA GLY A 105 -13.99 16.08 10.11
C GLY A 105 -15.26 16.74 9.61
N VAL A 106 -16.27 15.92 9.30
CA VAL A 106 -17.66 16.39 9.04
C VAL A 106 -18.45 16.49 10.34
#